data_AF-A0A2J0KU19-F1
#
_entry.id   AF-A0A2J0KU19-F1
#
_cell.length_a   1.000
_cell.length_b   1.000
_cell.length_c   1.000
_cell.angle_alpha   90.00
_cell.angle_beta   90.00
_cell.angle_gamma   90.00
#
_symmetry.space_group_name_H-M   'P 1'
#
loop_
_entity.id
_entity.type
_entity.pdbx_description
1 polymer ?
#
loop_
_entity_poly.entity_id
_entity_poly.type
_entity_poly.pdbx_seq_one_letter_code
_entity_poly.pdbx_strand_id
1 'polypeptide(L)'
;MQNKIKKFFYAISSTMLFFPFLVLGQYMPPAETGLPVNSVYNVVEGIMKWLLAIVGIAGVIGFAIAGILYLTAAGDDTRMGQAKKAMLYSIIGVVVALAGLVALQFAFTMWSGTAKF
;
A
#
# COMPACT_ATOMS: atom_id res chain seq x y z
N MET A 1 57.79 -33.34 -10.76
CA MET A 1 57.21 -32.05 -10.28
C MET A 1 56.44 -31.29 -11.36
N GLN A 2 56.83 -31.40 -12.64
CA GLN A 2 56.21 -30.72 -13.79
C GLN A 2 54.67 -30.91 -13.95
N ASN A 3 54.12 -32.09 -13.63
CA ASN A 3 52.67 -32.34 -13.77
C ASN A 3 51.78 -31.61 -12.74
N LYS A 4 52.32 -31.26 -11.56
CA LYS A 4 51.55 -30.51 -10.56
C LYS A 4 51.42 -29.04 -10.95
N ILE A 5 52.47 -28.49 -11.58
CA ILE A 5 52.52 -27.11 -12.07
C ILE A 5 51.51 -26.91 -13.23
N LYS A 6 51.44 -27.85 -14.18
CA LYS A 6 50.45 -27.78 -15.27
C LYS A 6 49.01 -27.85 -14.75
N LYS A 7 48.71 -28.73 -13.79
CA LYS A 7 47.38 -28.83 -13.17
C LYS A 7 46.99 -27.54 -12.43
N PHE A 8 47.93 -26.91 -11.76
CA PHE A 8 47.71 -25.62 -11.11
C PHE A 8 47.42 -24.51 -12.14
N PHE A 9 48.15 -24.48 -13.25
CA PHE A 9 47.92 -23.53 -14.34
C PHE A 9 46.57 -23.73 -15.05
N TYR A 10 46.18 -24.98 -15.30
CA TYR A 10 44.84 -25.30 -15.85
C TYR A 10 43.70 -24.95 -14.88
N ALA A 11 43.90 -25.13 -13.57
CA ALA A 11 42.91 -24.74 -12.58
C ALA A 11 42.66 -23.22 -12.61
N ILE A 12 43.73 -22.42 -12.67
CA ILE A 12 43.67 -20.96 -12.77
C ILE A 12 43.01 -20.50 -14.09
N SER A 13 43.35 -21.14 -15.21
CA SER A 13 42.75 -20.79 -16.50
C SER A 13 41.25 -21.13 -16.55
N SER A 14 40.83 -22.23 -15.93
CA SER A 14 39.41 -22.60 -15.88
C SER A 14 38.59 -21.59 -15.07
N THR A 15 39.09 -21.16 -13.91
CA THR A 15 38.38 -20.19 -13.06
C THR A 15 38.30 -18.82 -13.72
N MET A 16 39.33 -18.42 -14.48
CA MET A 16 39.32 -17.16 -15.22
C MET A 16 38.32 -17.15 -16.39
N LEU A 17 38.11 -18.30 -17.05
CA LEU A 17 37.12 -18.44 -18.12
C LEU A 17 35.66 -18.45 -17.60
N PHE A 18 35.43 -18.90 -16.37
CA PHE A 18 34.11 -18.84 -15.73
C PHE A 18 33.82 -17.52 -14.98
N PHE A 19 34.82 -16.67 -14.78
CA PHE A 19 34.67 -15.35 -14.17
C PHE A 19 33.61 -14.45 -14.85
N PRO A 20 33.57 -14.31 -16.20
CA PRO A 20 32.52 -13.51 -16.84
C PRO A 20 31.11 -14.04 -16.58
N PHE A 21 30.92 -15.36 -16.44
CA PHE A 21 29.61 -15.94 -16.12
C PHE A 21 29.14 -15.63 -14.70
N LEU A 22 30.08 -15.44 -13.75
CA LEU A 22 29.77 -15.01 -12.39
C LEU A 22 29.42 -13.52 -12.31
N VAL A 23 30.04 -12.69 -13.16
CA VAL A 23 29.80 -11.24 -13.21
C VAL A 23 28.50 -10.90 -13.94
N LEU A 24 28.14 -11.65 -15.00
CA LEU A 24 26.92 -11.42 -15.77
C LEU A 24 25.60 -11.64 -14.99
N GLY A 25 25.67 -12.25 -13.80
CA GLY A 25 24.51 -12.43 -12.90
C GLY A 25 24.32 -11.33 -11.84
N GLN A 26 25.20 -10.34 -11.78
CA GLN A 26 25.09 -9.26 -10.78
C GLN A 26 24.05 -8.22 -11.24
N TYR A 27 22.77 -8.54 -11.07
CA TYR A 27 21.72 -7.52 -11.04
C TYR A 27 21.90 -6.68 -9.77
N MET A 28 22.71 -5.64 -9.86
CA MET A 28 22.70 -4.56 -8.89
C MET A 28 21.56 -3.62 -9.29
N PRO A 29 20.44 -3.59 -8.54
CA PRO A 29 19.44 -2.55 -8.79
C PRO A 29 20.13 -1.19 -8.68
N PRO A 30 19.82 -0.24 -9.58
CA PRO A 30 20.46 1.06 -9.60
C PRO A 30 20.34 1.73 -8.22
N ALA A 31 21.45 2.31 -7.76
CA ALA A 31 21.52 3.06 -6.51
C ALA A 31 20.38 4.08 -6.44
N GLU A 32 19.78 4.20 -5.26
CA GLU A 32 18.50 4.88 -5.00
C GLU A 32 18.36 6.19 -5.77
N THR A 33 17.49 6.19 -6.78
CA THR A 33 17.27 7.32 -7.69
C THR A 33 16.50 8.47 -7.03
N GLY A 34 16.19 8.39 -5.74
CA GLY A 34 15.27 9.31 -5.05
C GLY A 34 13.85 9.31 -5.62
N LEU A 35 13.58 8.48 -6.63
CA LEU A 35 12.27 8.20 -7.17
C LEU A 35 11.72 6.99 -6.42
N PRO A 36 10.40 6.91 -6.20
CA PRO A 36 9.81 5.67 -5.71
C PRO A 36 10.23 4.54 -6.67
N VAL A 37 11.09 3.63 -6.20
CA VAL A 37 11.41 2.30 -6.79
C VAL A 37 10.19 1.37 -6.89
N ASN A 38 9.06 1.93 -6.49
CA ASN A 38 7.74 1.44 -6.32
C ASN A 38 6.94 1.94 -7.53
N SER A 39 6.37 1.03 -8.33
CA SER A 39 5.54 1.38 -9.50
C SER A 39 4.52 2.49 -9.15
N VAL A 40 4.10 3.30 -10.15
CA VAL A 40 3.07 4.37 -10.00
C VAL A 40 1.91 3.95 -9.07
N TYR A 41 1.54 2.68 -9.15
CA TYR A 41 0.67 1.95 -8.23
C TYR A 41 0.89 2.25 -6.73
N ASN A 42 2.10 2.09 -6.20
CA ASN A 42 2.41 2.27 -4.77
C ASN A 42 2.28 3.74 -4.34
N VAL A 43 2.54 4.68 -5.24
CA VAL A 43 2.34 6.12 -4.97
C VAL A 43 0.85 6.42 -4.87
N VAL A 44 0.06 5.91 -5.80
CA VAL A 44 -1.41 6.03 -5.76
C VAL A 44 -1.98 5.35 -4.53
N GLU A 45 -1.53 4.14 -4.21
CA GLU A 45 -1.96 3.41 -3.01
C GLU A 45 -1.60 4.18 -1.73
N GLY A 46 -0.41 4.77 -1.66
CA GLY A 46 0.02 5.61 -0.53
C GLY A 46 -0.86 6.84 -0.35
N ILE A 47 -1.16 7.57 -1.42
CA ILE A 47 -2.05 8.74 -1.40
C ILE A 47 -3.48 8.32 -0.98
N MET A 48 -3.99 7.22 -1.53
CA MET A 48 -5.33 6.73 -1.18
C MET A 48 -5.42 6.30 0.28
N LYS A 49 -4.42 5.58 0.81
CA LYS A 49 -4.36 5.21 2.23
C LYS A 49 -4.30 6.44 3.12
N TRP A 50 -3.56 7.46 2.72
CA TRP A 50 -3.49 8.73 3.45
C TRP A 50 -4.84 9.46 3.47
N LEU A 51 -5.54 9.53 2.33
CA LEU A 51 -6.89 10.09 2.25
C LEU A 51 -7.88 9.31 3.13
N LEU A 52 -7.84 7.99 3.08
CA LEU A 52 -8.69 7.12 3.91
C LEU A 52 -8.42 7.29 5.40
N ALA A 53 -7.16 7.50 5.80
CA ALA A 53 -6.83 7.78 7.19
C ALA A 53 -7.48 9.07 7.68
N ILE A 54 -7.44 10.15 6.87
CA ILE A 54 -8.10 11.42 7.20
C ILE A 54 -9.61 11.24 7.30
N VAL A 55 -10.22 10.57 6.33
CA VAL A 55 -11.67 10.32 6.32
C VAL A 55 -12.08 9.44 7.51
N GLY A 56 -11.28 8.43 7.87
CA GLY A 56 -11.51 7.59 9.03
C GLY A 56 -11.51 8.40 10.34
N ILE A 57 -10.52 9.26 10.53
CA ILE A 57 -10.44 10.15 11.71
C ILE A 57 -11.63 11.12 11.74
N ALA A 58 -11.94 11.77 10.61
CA ALA A 58 -13.08 12.68 10.50
C ALA A 58 -14.42 11.97 10.77
N GLY A 59 -14.56 10.74 10.29
CA GLY A 59 -15.73 9.89 10.51
C GLY A 59 -15.95 9.59 11.99
N VAL A 60 -14.90 9.16 12.71
CA VAL A 60 -14.97 8.87 14.15
C VAL A 60 -15.31 10.13 14.96
N ILE A 61 -14.68 11.26 14.64
CA ILE A 61 -14.96 12.53 15.32
C ILE A 61 -16.41 12.97 15.07
N GLY A 62 -16.86 12.92 13.82
CA GLY A 62 -18.25 13.27 13.46
C GLY A 62 -19.27 12.36 14.15
N PHE A 63 -18.97 11.07 14.28
CA PHE A 63 -19.81 10.10 14.96
C PHE A 63 -19.90 10.42 16.46
N ALA A 64 -18.77 10.72 17.10
CA ALA A 64 -18.73 11.10 18.51
C ALA A 64 -19.52 12.39 18.79
N ILE A 65 -19.35 13.43 17.96
CA ILE A 65 -20.08 14.70 18.11
C ILE A 65 -21.59 14.48 17.97
N ALA A 66 -22.02 13.70 16.97
CA ALA A 66 -23.43 13.38 16.78
C ALA A 66 -24.01 12.60 17.98
N GLY A 67 -23.22 11.68 18.55
CA GLY A 67 -23.60 10.94 19.75
C GLY A 67 -23.78 11.84 20.97
N ILE A 68 -22.83 12.74 21.23
CA ILE A 68 -22.93 13.71 22.33
C ILE A 68 -24.15 14.63 22.13
N LEU A 69 -24.36 15.14 20.91
CA LEU A 69 -25.49 16.00 20.59
C LEU A 69 -26.83 15.28 20.78
N TYR A 70 -26.90 13.99 20.47
CA TYR A 70 -28.11 13.18 20.68
C TYR A 70 -28.41 12.99 22.16
N LEU A 71 -27.39 12.65 22.95
CA LEU A 71 -27.53 12.41 24.40
C LEU A 71 -27.85 13.69 25.17
N THR A 72 -27.35 14.84 24.72
CA THR A 72 -27.55 16.14 25.38
C THR A 72 -28.82 16.87 24.94
N ALA A 73 -29.57 16.36 23.96
CA ALA A 73 -30.76 17.03 23.43
C ALA A 73 -31.93 17.14 24.42
N ALA A 74 -31.87 16.46 25.58
CA ALA A 74 -32.82 16.60 26.69
C ALA A 74 -34.32 16.52 26.33
N GLY A 75 -34.66 15.85 25.22
CA GLY A 75 -36.04 15.69 24.74
C GLY A 75 -36.53 16.77 23.78
N ASP A 76 -35.69 17.72 23.36
CA ASP A 76 -36.02 18.66 22.29
C ASP A 76 -35.98 17.95 20.92
N ASP A 77 -37.17 17.72 20.34
CA ASP A 77 -37.35 17.05 19.05
C ASP A 77 -36.51 17.69 17.93
N THR A 78 -36.32 19.01 17.95
CA THR A 78 -35.54 19.70 16.92
C THR A 78 -34.05 19.36 17.01
N ARG A 79 -33.52 19.27 18.23
CA ARG A 79 -32.11 18.91 18.48
C ARG A 79 -31.86 17.43 18.30
N MET A 80 -32.79 16.58 18.72
CA MET A 80 -32.74 15.15 18.43
C MET A 80 -32.77 14.87 16.93
N GLY A 81 -33.61 15.59 16.17
CA GLY A 81 -33.68 15.46 14.71
C GLY A 81 -32.37 15.86 14.02
N GLN A 82 -31.75 16.95 14.46
CA GLN A 82 -30.45 17.39 13.95
C GLN A 82 -29.33 16.40 14.28
N ALA A 83 -29.28 15.90 15.52
CA ALA A 83 -28.30 14.89 15.94
C ALA A 83 -28.41 13.59 15.13
N LYS A 84 -29.64 13.12 14.89
CA LYS A 84 -29.87 11.93 14.04
C LYS A 84 -29.39 12.15 12.61
N LYS A 85 -29.67 13.32 12.01
CA LYS A 85 -29.16 13.66 10.67
C LYS A 85 -27.64 13.69 10.64
N ALA A 86 -27.01 14.34 11.61
CA ALA A 86 -25.56 14.38 11.73
C ALA A 86 -24.94 12.97 11.86
N MET A 87 -25.59 12.10 12.66
CA MET A 87 -25.17 10.71 12.83
C MET A 87 -25.29 9.93 11.51
N LEU A 88 -26.38 10.10 10.77
CA LEU A 88 -26.56 9.48 9.45
C LEU A 88 -25.49 9.92 8.46
N TYR A 89 -25.16 11.21 8.41
CA TYR A 89 -24.10 11.71 7.52
C TYR A 89 -22.72 11.16 7.87
N SER A 90 -22.41 11.04 9.16
CA SER A 90 -21.16 10.40 9.62
C SER A 90 -21.11 8.92 9.20
N ILE A 91 -22.19 8.17 9.38
CA ILE A 91 -22.27 6.76 8.96
C ILE A 91 -22.10 6.64 7.45
N ILE A 92 -22.80 7.46 6.66
CA ILE A 92 -22.68 7.45 5.20
C ILE A 92 -21.24 7.74 4.77
N GLY A 93 -20.56 8.71 5.41
CA GLY A 93 -19.16 9.00 5.13
C GLY A 93 -18.24 7.80 5.34
N VAL A 94 -18.42 7.07 6.44
CA VAL A 94 -17.66 5.85 6.73
C VAL A 94 -17.97 4.74 5.72
N VAL A 95 -19.26 4.54 5.39
CA VAL A 95 -19.68 3.54 4.39
C VAL A 95 -19.07 3.82 3.02
N VAL A 96 -19.07 5.08 2.59
CA VAL A 96 -18.47 5.50 1.30
C VAL A 96 -16.95 5.28 1.32
N ALA A 97 -16.27 5.58 2.43
CA ALA A 97 -14.84 5.32 2.58
C ALA A 97 -14.50 3.82 2.44
N LEU A 98 -15.30 2.96 3.09
CA LEU A 98 -15.15 1.50 2.98
C LEU A 98 -15.47 1.00 1.57
N ALA A 99 -16.49 1.54 0.91
CA ALA A 99 -16.80 1.22 -0.49
C ALA A 99 -15.65 1.60 -1.44
N GLY A 100 -14.97 2.73 -1.18
CA GLY A 100 -13.78 3.14 -1.92
C GLY A 100 -12.64 2.13 -1.81
N LEU A 101 -12.41 1.55 -0.62
CA LEU A 101 -11.41 0.49 -0.43
C LEU A 101 -11.72 -0.75 -1.27
N VAL A 102 -12.97 -1.20 -1.27
CA VAL A 102 -13.42 -2.35 -2.05
C VAL A 102 -13.28 -2.08 -3.56
N ALA A 103 -13.67 -0.88 -4.01
CA ALA A 103 -13.54 -0.49 -5.40
C ALA A 103 -12.07 -0.47 -5.87
N LEU A 104 -11.14 -0.01 -5.04
CA LEU A 104 -9.71 -0.04 -5.33
C LEU A 104 -9.20 -1.47 -5.47
N GLN A 105 -9.54 -2.34 -4.52
CA GLN A 105 -9.16 -3.76 -4.58
C GLN A 105 -9.69 -4.41 -5.87
N PHE A 106 -10.95 -4.16 -6.23
CA PHE A 106 -11.54 -4.64 -7.47
C PHE A 106 -10.79 -4.12 -8.71
N ALA A 107 -10.51 -2.80 -8.77
CA ALA A 107 -9.77 -2.20 -9.87
C ALA A 107 -8.36 -2.81 -10.01
N PHE A 108 -7.69 -3.08 -8.89
CA PHE A 108 -6.37 -3.71 -8.88
C PHE A 108 -6.40 -5.18 -9.30
N THR A 109 -7.39 -5.95 -8.84
CA THR A 109 -7.57 -7.35 -9.29
C THR A 109 -7.88 -7.41 -10.78
N MET A 110 -8.69 -6.49 -11.31
CA MET A 110 -8.97 -6.40 -12.75
C MET A 110 -7.74 -5.99 -13.57
N TRP A 111 -6.97 -5.01 -13.10
CA TRP A 111 -5.78 -4.52 -13.80
C TRP A 111 -4.61 -5.52 -13.77
N SER A 112 -4.39 -6.21 -12.64
CA SER A 112 -3.24 -7.11 -12.46
C SER A 112 -3.37 -8.45 -13.17
N GLY A 113 -4.50 -8.71 -13.86
CA GLY A 113 -4.76 -9.97 -14.58
C GLY A 113 -4.75 -11.23 -13.69
N THR A 114 -4.55 -11.05 -12.38
CA THR A 114 -4.50 -12.11 -11.37
C THR A 114 -5.89 -12.19 -10.75
N ALA A 115 -6.82 -12.79 -11.48
CA ALA A 115 -8.08 -13.22 -10.91
C ALA A 115 -7.79 -14.36 -9.93
N LYS A 116 -7.51 -14.03 -8.67
CA LYS A 116 -7.59 -15.00 -7.58
C LYS A 116 -9.05 -15.05 -7.15
N PHE A 117 -9.79 -15.95 -7.79
CA PHE A 117 -10.94 -16.57 -7.13
C PHE A 117 -10.42 -17.44 -5.99
#